data_AF-A0A927D8A7-F1
#
_entry.id   AF-A0A927D8A7-F1
#
_cell.length_a   1.000
_cell.length_b   1.000
_cell.length_c   1.000
_cell.angle_alpha   90.00
_cell.angle_beta   90.00
_cell.angle_gamma   90.00
#
_symmetry.space_group_name_H-M   'P 1'
#
loop_
_entity.id
_entity.type
_entity.pdbx_description
1 polymer ?
#
loop_
_entity_poly.entity_id
_entity_poly.type
_entity_poly.pdbx_seq_one_letter_code
_entity_poly.pdbx_strand_id
1 'polypeptide(L)'
;MTSLLPRSPAATLLMILFAATPLRAENWIAATTANNIHCEVGDNPARASLVCHIKRRSGPLPAARPADCAFTWGHGYFITDTGPVRMLCMESWTHNWPGNGKFKPGTSSGFGDITCDATRNTLKCSNADGHGFFLSRRSQQIF
;
A
#
# COMPACT_ATOMS: atom_id res chain seq x y z
N MET A 1 38.50 14.57 -68.67
CA MET A 1 38.69 15.69 -67.72
C MET A 1 37.63 15.58 -66.64
N THR A 2 38.07 15.09 -65.48
CA THR A 2 37.52 15.22 -64.11
C THR A 2 35.99 15.25 -63.90
N SER A 3 35.44 14.08 -63.55
CA SER A 3 34.13 13.93 -62.89
C SER A 3 34.28 14.17 -61.39
N LEU A 4 33.53 15.12 -60.83
CA LEU A 4 33.40 15.37 -59.38
C LEU A 4 32.15 14.63 -58.87
N LEU A 5 32.35 13.58 -58.08
CA LEU A 5 31.30 12.93 -57.28
C LEU A 5 31.09 13.70 -55.97
N PRO A 6 29.85 13.99 -55.54
CA PRO A 6 29.58 14.51 -54.21
C PRO A 6 29.72 13.39 -53.16
N ARG A 7 30.47 13.71 -52.10
CA ARG A 7 30.77 12.83 -50.96
C ARG A 7 29.58 12.84 -50.00
N SER A 8 28.87 11.72 -49.89
CA SER A 8 27.76 11.53 -48.95
C SER A 8 28.24 11.77 -47.50
N PRO A 9 27.51 12.53 -46.67
CA PRO A 9 27.83 12.65 -45.26
C PRO A 9 27.44 11.36 -44.53
N ALA A 10 28.40 10.83 -43.76
CA ALA A 10 28.27 9.65 -42.95
C ALA A 10 27.01 9.70 -42.06
N ALA A 11 26.10 8.75 -42.26
CA ALA A 11 24.95 8.54 -41.39
C ALA A 11 25.47 8.12 -40.01
N THR A 12 25.42 9.04 -39.05
CA THR A 12 25.84 8.77 -37.68
C THR A 12 24.69 8.04 -36.98
N LEU A 13 24.88 6.75 -36.70
CA LEU A 13 23.90 5.91 -36.03
C LEU A 13 23.82 6.33 -34.54
N LEU A 14 22.82 7.14 -34.19
CA LEU A 14 22.57 7.58 -32.82
C LEU A 14 21.96 6.42 -32.02
N MET A 15 22.77 5.66 -31.28
CA MET A 15 22.26 4.68 -30.30
C MET A 15 21.61 5.43 -29.14
N ILE A 16 20.27 5.41 -29.09
CA ILE A 16 19.48 5.92 -27.97
C ILE A 16 19.59 4.90 -26.83
N LEU A 17 20.41 5.19 -25.81
CA LEU A 17 20.35 4.49 -24.52
C LEU A 17 19.03 4.90 -23.83
N PHE A 18 18.01 4.06 -23.94
CA PHE A 18 16.86 4.15 -23.05
C PHE A 18 17.31 3.81 -21.63
N ALA A 19 17.44 4.84 -20.78
CA ALA A 19 17.54 4.64 -19.34
C ALA A 19 16.26 3.94 -18.89
N ALA A 20 16.34 2.67 -18.50
CA ALA A 20 15.23 1.95 -17.90
C ALA A 20 14.88 2.67 -16.59
N THR A 21 13.80 3.42 -16.58
CA THR A 21 13.24 3.92 -15.32
C THR A 21 12.79 2.72 -14.52
N PRO A 22 13.25 2.54 -13.27
CA PRO A 22 12.69 1.51 -12.42
C PRO A 22 11.21 1.81 -12.25
N LEU A 23 10.36 0.91 -12.75
CA LEU A 23 8.94 0.96 -12.48
C LEU A 23 8.79 0.69 -10.96
N ARG A 24 8.49 1.72 -10.17
CA ARG A 24 8.05 1.50 -8.78
C ARG A 24 6.76 0.69 -8.89
N ALA A 25 6.84 -0.61 -8.61
CA ALA A 25 5.65 -1.42 -8.47
C ALA A 25 4.78 -0.75 -7.38
N GLU A 26 3.56 -0.37 -7.74
CA GLU A 26 2.58 0.06 -6.75
C GLU A 26 2.42 -1.10 -5.76
N ASN A 27 2.92 -0.92 -4.54
CA ASN A 27 2.95 -1.91 -3.45
C ASN A 27 1.60 -1.99 -2.72
N TRP A 28 0.54 -1.48 -3.34
CA TRP A 28 -0.82 -1.45 -2.83
C TRP A 28 -1.54 -2.76 -3.11
N ILE A 29 -1.91 -3.44 -2.03
CA ILE A 29 -2.58 -4.73 -2.09
C ILE A 29 -4.05 -4.54 -1.71
N ALA A 30 -4.95 -5.01 -2.57
CA ALA A 30 -6.34 -5.19 -2.18
C ALA A 30 -6.44 -6.29 -1.12
N ALA A 31 -6.77 -5.91 0.12
CA ALA A 31 -6.86 -6.87 1.23
C ALA A 31 -8.20 -7.61 1.20
N THR A 32 -9.31 -6.90 0.97
CA THR A 32 -10.66 -7.48 0.89
C THR A 32 -11.14 -7.64 -0.55
N THR A 33 -11.89 -8.71 -0.86
CA THR A 33 -12.46 -8.88 -2.22
C THR A 33 -13.60 -7.92 -2.55
N ALA A 34 -14.26 -7.31 -1.55
CA ALA A 34 -15.17 -6.18 -1.78
C ALA A 34 -14.45 -4.85 -2.10
N ASN A 35 -13.11 -4.88 -2.15
CA ASN A 35 -12.25 -3.75 -2.49
C ASN A 35 -12.49 -2.50 -1.63
N ASN A 36 -12.76 -2.69 -0.33
CA ASN A 36 -12.99 -1.60 0.62
C ASN A 36 -11.77 -1.30 1.49
N ILE A 37 -10.89 -2.28 1.68
CA ILE A 37 -9.69 -2.19 2.51
C ILE A 37 -8.48 -2.53 1.66
N HIS A 38 -7.50 -1.64 1.68
CA HIS A 38 -6.24 -1.73 0.93
C HIS A 38 -5.08 -1.57 1.89
N CYS A 39 -3.98 -2.26 1.65
CA CYS A 39 -2.79 -2.16 2.49
C CYS A 39 -1.53 -2.00 1.66
N GLU A 40 -0.60 -1.22 2.19
CA GLU A 40 0.76 -1.09 1.72
C GLU A 40 1.70 -1.80 2.69
N VAL A 41 2.61 -2.59 2.15
CA VAL A 41 3.70 -3.21 2.93
C VAL A 41 4.89 -2.26 2.93
N GLY A 42 5.42 -1.99 4.12
CA GLY A 42 6.65 -1.22 4.26
C GLY A 42 7.83 -1.90 3.57
N ASP A 43 8.80 -1.10 3.15
CA ASP A 43 9.98 -1.52 2.38
C ASP A 43 11.20 -1.83 3.24
N ASN A 44 11.10 -1.67 4.57
CA ASN A 44 12.19 -1.94 5.49
C ASN A 44 12.43 -3.46 5.62
N PRO A 45 13.60 -3.98 5.21
CA PRO A 45 13.88 -5.42 5.27
C PRO A 45 14.12 -5.93 6.70
N ALA A 46 14.45 -5.04 7.65
CA ALA A 46 14.73 -5.41 9.04
C ALA A 46 13.49 -5.38 9.94
N ARG A 47 12.39 -4.73 9.50
CA ARG A 47 11.18 -4.53 10.29
C ARG A 47 9.95 -4.62 9.41
N ALA A 48 9.05 -5.55 9.72
CA ALA A 48 7.77 -5.62 9.03
C ALA A 48 6.88 -4.46 9.47
N SER A 49 6.19 -3.85 8.51
CA SER A 49 5.13 -2.88 8.77
C SER A 49 4.05 -2.91 7.69
N LEU A 50 2.84 -2.56 8.10
CA LEU A 50 1.70 -2.41 7.22
C LEU A 50 1.01 -1.06 7.47
N VAL A 51 0.65 -0.38 6.39
CA VAL A 51 -0.29 0.74 6.42
C VAL A 51 -1.56 0.29 5.70
N CYS A 52 -2.67 0.17 6.43
CA CYS A 52 -3.95 -0.22 5.85
C CYS A 52 -4.93 0.96 5.86
N HIS A 53 -5.66 1.11 4.76
CA HIS A 53 -6.66 2.14 4.57
C HIS A 53 -8.06 1.54 4.32
N ILE A 54 -9.07 2.01 5.03
CA ILE A 54 -10.48 1.67 4.79
C ILE A 54 -11.19 2.81 4.04
N LYS A 55 -11.65 2.54 2.82
CA LYS A 55 -12.28 3.55 1.95
C LYS A 55 -13.66 3.98 2.46
N ARG A 56 -14.56 3.02 2.71
CA ARG A 56 -15.93 3.29 3.20
C ARG A 56 -16.09 2.71 4.60
N ARG A 57 -16.34 3.60 5.57
CA ARG A 57 -16.64 3.23 6.96
C ARG A 57 -17.80 4.03 7.53
N SER A 58 -18.34 3.50 8.61
CA SER A 58 -19.38 4.04 9.48
C SER A 58 -19.16 3.46 10.87
N GLY A 59 -19.78 4.08 11.88
CA GLY A 59 -19.62 3.67 13.26
C GLY A 59 -18.59 4.51 14.02
N PRO A 60 -18.40 4.22 15.31
CA PRO A 60 -17.47 4.94 16.16
C PRO A 60 -16.01 4.67 15.75
N LEU A 61 -15.16 5.67 15.97
CA LEU A 61 -13.72 5.54 15.78
C LEU A 61 -13.05 4.97 17.03
N PRO A 62 -12.00 4.14 16.89
CA PRO A 62 -11.30 3.56 18.03
C PRO A 62 -10.40 4.57 18.76
N ALA A 63 -10.10 5.73 18.16
CA ALA A 63 -9.32 6.78 18.78
C ALA A 63 -9.84 8.19 18.44
N ALA A 64 -9.73 9.10 19.40
CA ALA A 64 -10.09 10.50 19.24
C ALA A 64 -9.19 11.19 18.19
N ARG A 65 -9.75 12.17 17.47
CA ARG A 65 -8.99 12.95 16.48
C ARG A 65 -7.97 13.84 17.20
N PRO A 66 -6.68 13.74 16.87
CA PRO A 66 -5.66 14.67 17.36
C PRO A 66 -5.96 16.11 16.93
N ALA A 67 -5.67 17.08 17.79
CA ALA A 67 -5.96 18.50 17.53
C ALA A 67 -5.16 19.06 16.34
N ASP A 68 -3.98 18.52 16.10
CA ASP A 68 -3.03 18.87 15.04
C ASP A 68 -3.30 18.11 13.72
N CYS A 69 -4.33 17.26 13.67
CA CYS A 69 -4.63 16.50 12.46
C CYS A 69 -5.29 17.39 11.38
N ALA A 70 -4.51 17.81 10.39
CA ALA A 70 -4.99 18.59 9.24
C ALA A 70 -5.67 17.73 8.15
N PHE A 71 -5.47 16.41 8.15
CA PHE A 71 -5.99 15.49 7.13
C PHE A 71 -7.24 14.72 7.60
N THR A 72 -7.59 13.65 6.87
CA THR A 72 -8.71 12.80 7.24
C THR A 72 -8.31 11.88 8.39
N TRP A 73 -9.21 11.72 9.36
CA TRP A 73 -9.00 10.89 10.54
C TRP A 73 -9.90 9.63 10.50
N GLY A 74 -9.35 8.51 10.95
CA GLY A 74 -10.10 7.26 11.12
C GLY A 74 -10.11 6.30 9.94
N HIS A 75 -9.29 6.56 8.92
CA HIS A 75 -9.22 5.74 7.71
C HIS A 75 -7.91 4.96 7.57
N GLY A 76 -6.80 5.48 8.08
CA GLY A 76 -5.49 4.83 8.04
C GLY A 76 -5.10 4.18 9.35
N TYR A 77 -4.52 2.98 9.29
CA TYR A 77 -4.07 2.18 10.42
C TYR A 77 -2.66 1.67 10.14
N PHE A 78 -1.75 1.88 11.08
CA PHE A 78 -0.36 1.48 11.00
C PHE A 78 -0.04 0.44 12.07
N ILE A 79 0.63 -0.63 11.66
CA ILE A 79 1.10 -1.70 12.54
C ILE A 79 2.53 -2.09 12.16
N THR A 80 3.32 -2.43 13.15
CA THR A 80 4.66 -3.01 13.05
C THR A 80 4.68 -4.43 13.61
N ASP A 81 5.77 -5.15 13.40
CA ASP A 81 6.07 -6.47 13.98
C ASP A 81 5.86 -6.56 15.51
N THR A 82 6.01 -5.44 16.21
CA THR A 82 5.80 -5.27 17.67
C THR A 82 5.20 -3.89 17.95
N GLY A 83 4.71 -3.67 19.17
CA GLY A 83 4.22 -2.39 19.67
C GLY A 83 2.78 -2.05 19.27
N PRO A 84 2.27 -0.88 19.72
CA PRO A 84 0.87 -0.52 19.55
C PRO A 84 0.53 -0.11 18.11
N VAL A 85 -0.71 -0.40 17.71
CA VAL A 85 -1.27 0.12 16.45
C VAL A 85 -1.52 1.62 16.56
N ARG A 86 -1.24 2.34 15.46
CA ARG A 86 -1.55 3.78 15.36
C ARG A 86 -2.59 4.05 14.30
N MET A 87 -3.57 4.87 14.64
CA MET A 87 -4.45 5.46 13.64
C MET A 87 -3.76 6.69 13.03
N LEU A 88 -3.79 6.80 11.71
CA LEU A 88 -3.04 7.82 10.97
C LEU A 88 -3.91 9.01 10.62
N CYS A 89 -3.33 10.20 10.74
CA CYS A 89 -3.85 11.43 10.14
C CYS A 89 -3.27 11.54 8.73
N MET A 90 -4.05 11.18 7.72
CA MET A 90 -3.57 11.11 6.35
C MET A 90 -4.69 11.41 5.36
N GLU A 91 -4.34 11.69 4.10
CA GLU A 91 -5.32 11.86 3.04
C GLU A 91 -6.15 10.58 2.88
N SER A 92 -7.47 10.73 2.78
CA SER A 92 -8.34 9.58 2.49
C SER A 92 -8.20 9.22 1.02
N TRP A 93 -7.86 7.97 0.76
CA TRP A 93 -7.79 7.49 -0.60
C TRP A 93 -9.13 6.97 -1.10
N THR A 94 -9.54 7.48 -2.26
CA THR A 94 -10.79 7.10 -2.93
C THR A 94 -10.55 6.20 -4.13
N HIS A 95 -9.30 6.05 -4.58
CA HIS A 95 -8.97 5.20 -5.73
C HIS A 95 -9.08 3.71 -5.39
N ASN A 96 -9.43 2.93 -6.40
CA ASN A 96 -9.36 1.47 -6.33
C ASN A 96 -7.99 1.08 -6.88
N TRP A 97 -7.08 0.57 -6.05
CA TRP A 97 -5.84 0.03 -6.59
C TRP A 97 -6.11 -1.34 -7.24
N PRO A 98 -5.56 -1.59 -8.45
CA PRO A 98 -5.56 -2.91 -9.03
C PRO A 98 -4.67 -3.79 -8.14
N GLY A 99 -5.32 -4.55 -7.24
CA GLY A 99 -4.61 -5.41 -6.31
C GLY A 99 -3.80 -6.47 -7.07
N ASN A 100 -2.49 -6.34 -7.04
CA ASN A 100 -1.49 -7.34 -7.44
C ASN A 100 -1.31 -8.46 -6.38
N GLY A 101 -2.15 -8.43 -5.33
CA GLY A 101 -2.62 -9.59 -4.55
C GLY A 101 -1.57 -10.39 -3.78
N LYS A 102 -1.30 -10.01 -2.51
CA LYS A 102 -0.67 -10.91 -1.52
C LYS A 102 -1.63 -11.43 -0.45
N PHE A 103 -2.77 -10.78 -0.23
CA PHE A 103 -3.80 -11.29 0.68
C PHE A 103 -4.66 -12.32 -0.04
N LYS A 104 -4.47 -13.61 0.27
CA LYS A 104 -5.38 -14.66 -0.19
C LYS A 104 -6.66 -14.58 0.67
N PRO A 105 -7.82 -14.23 0.10
CA PRO A 105 -9.06 -14.16 0.86
C PRO A 105 -9.39 -15.51 1.49
N GLY A 106 -9.72 -15.53 2.79
CA GLY A 106 -9.95 -16.76 3.54
C GLY A 106 -8.68 -17.48 4.02
N THR A 107 -7.50 -16.86 3.89
CA THR A 107 -6.24 -17.40 4.43
C THR A 107 -5.50 -16.30 5.19
N SER A 108 -4.90 -16.66 6.32
CA SER A 108 -3.98 -15.78 7.05
C SER A 108 -2.77 -15.48 6.18
N SER A 109 -2.46 -14.20 5.99
CA SER A 109 -1.28 -13.74 5.27
C SER A 109 -0.28 -13.15 6.27
N GLY A 110 0.97 -13.62 6.21
CA GLY A 110 2.04 -13.19 7.11
C GLY A 110 2.97 -12.17 6.47
N PHE A 111 3.38 -11.18 7.25
CA PHE A 111 4.38 -10.15 6.89
C PHE A 111 5.33 -10.00 8.08
N GLY A 112 6.44 -10.76 8.08
CA GLY A 112 7.23 -10.93 9.31
C GLY A 112 6.36 -11.47 10.43
N ASP A 113 6.42 -10.84 11.61
CA ASP A 113 5.59 -11.21 12.77
C ASP A 113 4.18 -10.58 12.77
N ILE A 114 3.77 -9.95 11.66
CA ILE A 114 2.41 -9.47 11.48
C ILE A 114 1.59 -10.54 10.77
N THR A 115 0.50 -10.97 11.41
CA THR A 115 -0.47 -11.90 10.83
C THR A 115 -1.77 -11.18 10.54
N CYS A 116 -2.33 -11.41 9.36
CA CYS A 116 -3.56 -10.77 8.94
C CYS A 116 -4.55 -11.76 8.31
N ASP A 117 -5.79 -11.73 8.78
CA ASP A 117 -6.92 -12.50 8.27
C ASP A 117 -7.86 -11.61 7.47
N ALA A 118 -7.90 -11.84 6.16
CA ALA A 118 -8.76 -11.11 5.25
C ALA A 118 -9.97 -11.95 4.80
N THR A 119 -11.15 -11.35 4.81
CA THR A 119 -12.36 -11.92 4.22
C THR A 119 -12.88 -11.04 3.08
N ARG A 120 -14.07 -11.35 2.57
CA ARG A 120 -14.75 -10.47 1.61
C ARG A 120 -14.93 -9.04 2.11
N ASN A 121 -15.16 -8.86 3.42
CA ASN A 121 -15.63 -7.58 3.98
C ASN A 121 -14.85 -7.10 5.19
N THR A 122 -13.92 -7.91 5.70
CA THR A 122 -13.19 -7.63 6.94
C THR A 122 -11.70 -7.86 6.77
N LEU A 123 -10.92 -7.15 7.58
CA LEU A 123 -9.50 -7.40 7.78
C LEU A 123 -9.21 -7.37 9.28
N LYS A 124 -8.59 -8.41 9.80
CA LYS A 124 -8.00 -8.42 11.14
C LYS A 124 -6.49 -8.55 10.98
N CYS A 125 -5.71 -7.73 11.66
CA CYS A 125 -4.25 -7.89 11.73
C CYS A 125 -3.81 -7.84 13.19
N SER A 126 -2.78 -8.62 13.53
CA SER A 126 -2.12 -8.60 14.84
C SER A 126 -0.63 -8.82 14.69
N ASN A 127 0.15 -8.34 15.66
CA ASN A 127 1.59 -8.50 15.72
C ASN A 127 2.03 -9.42 16.88
N ALA A 128 3.34 -9.56 17.08
CA ALA A 128 3.90 -10.49 18.08
C ALA A 128 3.47 -10.18 19.52
N ASP A 129 3.18 -8.91 19.82
CA ASP A 129 2.78 -8.47 21.16
C ASP A 129 1.27 -8.64 21.41
N GLY A 130 0.53 -9.12 20.41
CA GLY A 130 -0.93 -9.24 20.46
C GLY A 130 -1.67 -7.95 20.12
N HIS A 131 -0.95 -6.86 19.82
CA HIS A 131 -1.56 -5.63 19.35
C HIS A 131 -2.05 -5.78 17.91
N GLY A 132 -3.14 -5.12 17.58
CA GLY A 132 -3.78 -5.30 16.31
C GLY A 132 -4.94 -4.36 16.04
N PHE A 133 -5.56 -4.59 14.89
CA PHE A 133 -6.77 -3.90 14.52
C PHE A 133 -7.74 -4.84 13.82
N PHE A 134 -9.01 -4.47 13.89
CA PHE A 134 -10.08 -5.06 13.09
C PHE A 134 -10.77 -3.96 12.31
N LEU A 135 -10.97 -4.19 11.01
CA LEU A 135 -11.61 -3.26 10.09
C LEU A 135 -12.75 -3.94 9.35
N SER A 136 -13.89 -3.28 9.37
CA SER A 136 -15.06 -3.56 8.54
C SER A 136 -15.78 -2.25 8.25
N ARG A 137 -16.77 -2.25 7.35
CA ARG A 137 -17.55 -1.04 7.07
C ARG A 137 -18.26 -0.45 8.31
N ARG A 138 -18.66 -1.27 9.28
CA ARG A 138 -19.48 -0.83 10.44
C ARG A 138 -18.75 -0.85 11.78
N SER A 139 -17.58 -1.46 11.84
CA SER A 139 -16.80 -1.60 13.07
C SER A 139 -15.31 -1.44 12.76
N GLN A 140 -14.65 -0.62 13.56
CA GLN A 140 -13.21 -0.43 13.58
C GLN A 140 -12.73 -0.56 15.03
N GLN A 141 -11.73 -1.40 15.27
CA GLN A 141 -11.20 -1.66 16.60
C GLN A 141 -9.68 -1.64 16.55
N ILE A 142 -9.08 -1.20 17.66
CA ILE A 142 -7.66 -1.36 17.97
C ILE A 142 -7.60 -2.15 19.28
N PHE A 143 -6.71 -3.13 19.36
CA PHE A 143 -6.47 -3.96 20.54
C PHE A 143 -4.97 -4.17 20.74
#